data_AF-A8D8R0-F1
#
_entry.id   AF-A8D8R0-F1
#
_cell.length_a   1.000
_cell.length_b   1.000
_cell.length_c   1.000
_cell.angle_alpha   90.00
_cell.angle_beta   90.00
_cell.angle_gamma   90.00
#
_symmetry.space_group_name_H-M   'P 1'
#
loop_
_entity.id
_entity.type
_entity.pdbx_description
1 polymer ?
#
loop_
_entity_poly.entity_id
_entity_poly.type
_entity_poly.pdbx_seq_one_letter_code
_entity_poly.pdbx_strand_id
1 'polypeptide(L)'
;MSISNTVSKVEEFEYDNASETTIDNELEKSSSTTEGKTAVREEFDASSKSLDATQLYLGEIGFSPLLTAEEEVLYARRALRGDEAARKRMIESNLRLVVKISRRYSNRGLALLDLIEEGNLGLIRAVEKFDPERGFRFSTYATWWIRQTIERALMNQTRTIRLPIHVVKELNIYLRTARELSQKLDHEPTAEEIAAQLDIPVEDVSKMLRLNERISSVDTPIGGDGEKALLDIIPDANNSDPEVSTQDDDIKSSLIHWLEELNPKQKEVLARRFGLLGYEPSTLEEVGREIGLTRERVRQIQVEGLRRLREILIKQGLNMENLFNVEDD
;
A
#
# COMPACT_ATOMS: atom_id res chain seq x y z
N MET A 1 -24.78 3.11 39.90
CA MET A 1 -25.40 3.46 38.62
C MET A 1 -25.38 4.97 38.48
N SER A 2 -24.38 5.49 37.79
CA SER A 2 -24.25 6.91 37.46
C SER A 2 -23.21 7.01 36.35
N ILE A 3 -23.67 7.00 35.11
CA ILE A 3 -22.84 7.16 33.91
C ILE A 3 -22.74 8.66 33.68
N SER A 4 -21.57 9.23 33.96
CA SER A 4 -21.25 10.61 33.63
C SER A 4 -20.73 10.65 32.19
N ASN A 5 -21.55 11.19 31.29
CA ASN A 5 -21.20 11.56 29.93
C ASN A 5 -20.14 12.69 29.95
N THR A 6 -18.88 12.36 29.73
CA THR A 6 -17.87 13.32 29.31
C THR A 6 -17.88 13.41 27.80
N VAL A 7 -18.49 14.48 27.32
CA VAL A 7 -18.48 14.96 25.93
C VAL A 7 -17.04 15.03 25.44
N SER A 8 -16.71 14.19 24.46
CA SER A 8 -15.49 14.29 23.66
C SER A 8 -15.52 15.60 22.87
N LYS A 9 -14.71 16.58 23.31
CA LYS A 9 -14.31 17.75 22.52
C LYS A 9 -13.68 17.23 21.23
N VAL A 10 -14.34 17.47 20.10
CA VAL A 10 -13.74 17.31 18.78
C VAL A 10 -12.90 18.56 18.56
N GLU A 11 -11.59 18.42 18.69
CA GLU A 11 -10.65 19.50 18.35
C GLU A 11 -10.65 19.71 16.83
N GLU A 12 -11.02 20.93 16.47
CA GLU A 12 -11.07 21.49 15.13
C GLU A 12 -9.63 21.82 14.72
N PHE A 13 -9.03 21.06 13.79
CA PHE A 13 -7.67 21.33 13.32
C PHE A 13 -7.71 22.15 12.02
N GLU A 14 -7.29 23.41 12.11
CA GLU A 14 -6.89 24.21 10.96
C GLU A 14 -5.54 23.70 10.44
N TYR A 15 -5.49 23.33 9.17
CA TYR A 15 -4.25 23.11 8.44
C TYR A 15 -3.71 24.47 7.99
N ASP A 16 -2.59 24.88 8.55
CA ASP A 16 -1.91 26.11 8.16
C ASP A 16 -1.17 25.93 6.83
N ASN A 17 -1.32 26.91 5.93
CA ASN A 17 -0.82 26.93 4.55
C ASN A 17 0.66 27.38 4.50
N ALA A 18 1.59 26.55 4.95
CA ALA A 18 3.01 26.90 4.97
C ALA A 18 3.88 25.99 4.07
N SER A 19 3.40 25.65 2.87
CA SER A 19 4.19 24.93 1.86
C SER A 19 4.33 25.74 0.56
N GLU A 20 4.70 27.01 0.69
CA GLU A 20 5.21 27.82 -0.42
C GLU A 20 6.63 28.24 -0.07
N THR A 21 7.64 27.45 -0.44
CA THR A 21 8.90 27.96 -1.02
C THR A 21 9.80 26.83 -1.50
N THR A 22 10.58 27.15 -2.55
CA THR A 22 11.71 26.43 -3.15
C THR A 22 11.40 25.16 -3.96
N ILE A 23 11.28 25.32 -5.28
CA ILE A 23 12.30 24.99 -6.29
C ILE A 23 11.74 25.50 -7.63
N ASP A 24 12.16 26.69 -8.06
CA ASP A 24 11.99 27.16 -9.44
C ASP A 24 13.02 28.27 -9.66
N ASN A 25 14.19 27.88 -10.17
CA ASN A 25 15.11 28.76 -10.87
C ASN A 25 16.26 27.93 -11.42
N GLU A 26 16.09 27.43 -12.64
CA GLU A 26 17.13 27.39 -13.68
C GLU A 26 16.54 26.67 -14.89
N LEU A 27 16.22 27.43 -15.94
CA LEU A 27 16.33 27.04 -17.37
C LEU A 27 15.62 28.09 -18.25
N GLU A 28 16.17 29.31 -18.27
CA GLU A 28 15.98 30.23 -19.39
C GLU A 28 17.35 30.62 -19.95
N LYS A 29 17.73 29.98 -21.07
CA LYS A 29 18.46 30.58 -22.20
C LYS A 29 18.89 29.50 -23.20
N SER A 30 18.16 29.40 -24.30
CA SER A 30 18.75 29.29 -25.65
C SER A 30 17.65 29.36 -26.71
N SER A 31 17.45 30.56 -27.25
CA SER A 31 16.69 30.79 -28.48
C SER A 31 17.63 30.66 -29.68
N SER A 32 17.32 29.77 -30.64
CA SER A 32 17.56 30.04 -32.06
C SER A 32 16.87 29.03 -32.99
N THR A 33 16.06 29.59 -33.90
CA THR A 33 15.79 29.14 -35.29
C THR A 33 15.15 27.78 -35.55
N THR A 34 13.88 27.79 -35.99
CA THR A 34 13.46 27.19 -37.29
C THR A 34 12.03 27.60 -37.64
N GLU A 35 11.91 28.57 -38.55
CA GLU A 35 10.68 28.90 -39.28
C GLU A 35 10.41 27.79 -40.31
N GLY A 36 9.24 27.14 -40.27
CA GLY A 36 8.85 26.15 -41.29
C GLY A 36 7.96 24.97 -40.86
N LYS A 37 7.55 24.88 -39.58
CA LYS A 37 6.70 23.76 -39.07
C LYS A 37 5.44 24.24 -38.30
N THR A 38 4.91 25.41 -38.60
CA THR A 38 3.81 26.03 -37.82
C THR A 38 2.43 25.46 -38.15
N ALA A 39 2.11 25.20 -39.42
CA ALA A 39 0.73 24.84 -39.81
C ALA A 39 0.26 23.44 -39.32
N VAL A 40 1.11 22.42 -39.37
CA VAL A 40 0.74 21.05 -38.95
C VAL A 40 0.75 20.89 -37.43
N ARG A 41 1.52 21.73 -36.72
CA ARG A 41 1.64 21.70 -35.26
C ARG A 41 0.49 22.44 -34.58
N GLU A 42 -0.05 23.49 -35.22
CA GLU A 42 -1.24 24.22 -34.75
C GLU A 42 -2.53 23.39 -34.87
N GLU A 43 -2.72 22.58 -35.92
CA GLU A 43 -3.89 21.68 -36.02
C GLU A 43 -3.87 20.55 -34.98
N PHE A 44 -2.68 20.01 -34.67
CA PHE A 44 -2.52 18.98 -33.64
C PHE A 44 -2.69 19.54 -32.21
N ASP A 45 -2.26 20.79 -31.99
CA ASP A 45 -2.37 21.50 -30.70
C ASP A 45 -3.77 22.11 -30.46
N ALA A 46 -4.53 22.41 -31.51
CA ALA A 46 -5.94 22.79 -31.40
C ALA A 46 -6.84 21.56 -31.14
N SER A 47 -6.50 20.40 -31.73
CA SER A 47 -7.15 19.12 -31.45
C SER A 47 -6.91 18.67 -30.00
N SER A 48 -5.68 18.77 -29.49
CA SER A 48 -5.34 18.41 -28.11
C SER A 48 -6.04 19.29 -27.06
N LYS A 49 -6.21 20.60 -27.32
CA LYS A 49 -6.98 21.52 -26.46
C LYS A 49 -8.46 21.15 -26.34
N SER A 50 -9.03 20.49 -27.36
CA SER A 50 -10.41 20.01 -27.31
C SER A 50 -10.59 18.67 -26.57
N LEU A 51 -9.49 17.99 -26.22
CA LEU A 51 -9.46 16.65 -25.63
C LEU A 51 -9.02 16.64 -24.15
N ASP A 52 -8.66 17.79 -23.59
CA ASP A 52 -8.33 17.90 -22.16
C ASP A 52 -9.62 17.76 -21.33
N ALA A 53 -9.78 16.59 -20.70
CA ALA A 53 -10.93 16.27 -19.85
C ALA A 53 -11.16 17.32 -18.76
N THR A 54 -10.09 17.97 -18.27
CA THR A 54 -10.21 19.04 -17.27
C THR A 54 -10.87 20.28 -17.85
N GLN A 55 -10.51 20.69 -19.08
CA GLN A 55 -11.08 21.86 -19.73
C GLN A 55 -12.54 21.64 -20.13
N LEU A 56 -12.88 20.44 -20.60
CA LEU A 56 -14.27 20.06 -20.89
C LEU A 56 -15.13 20.16 -19.64
N TYR A 57 -14.68 19.57 -18.53
CA TYR A 57 -15.38 19.64 -17.25
C TYR A 57 -15.55 21.10 -16.76
N LEU A 58 -14.47 21.89 -16.78
CA LEU A 58 -14.51 23.30 -16.35
C LEU A 58 -15.42 24.16 -17.23
N GLY A 59 -15.49 23.86 -18.53
CA GLY A 59 -16.42 24.48 -19.47
C GLY A 59 -17.87 24.17 -19.11
N GLU A 60 -18.21 22.90 -18.91
CA GLU A 60 -19.57 22.44 -18.58
C GLU A 60 -20.12 23.07 -17.30
N ILE A 61 -19.33 23.08 -16.21
CA ILE A 61 -19.75 23.66 -14.93
C ILE A 61 -19.89 25.19 -14.99
N GLY A 62 -19.27 25.83 -15.98
CA GLY A 62 -19.33 27.28 -16.18
C GLY A 62 -20.71 27.77 -16.65
N PHE A 63 -21.50 26.92 -17.31
CA PHE A 63 -22.82 27.27 -17.84
C PHE A 63 -23.92 27.30 -16.78
N SER A 64 -23.69 26.73 -15.58
CA SER A 64 -24.68 26.74 -14.51
C SER A 64 -24.71 28.07 -13.76
N PRO A 65 -25.87 28.74 -13.65
CA PRO A 65 -25.98 30.01 -12.93
C PRO A 65 -25.79 29.81 -11.42
N LEU A 66 -25.17 30.80 -10.77
CA LEU A 66 -25.05 30.83 -9.30
C LEU A 66 -26.41 31.12 -8.67
N LEU A 67 -26.66 30.49 -7.52
CA LEU A 67 -27.86 30.73 -6.73
C LEU A 67 -27.68 31.94 -5.82
N THR A 68 -28.75 32.70 -5.67
CA THR A 68 -28.89 33.72 -4.61
C THR A 68 -29.19 33.06 -3.26
N ALA A 69 -29.04 33.80 -2.16
CA ALA A 69 -29.32 33.27 -0.82
C ALA A 69 -30.79 32.84 -0.64
N GLU A 70 -31.73 33.54 -1.27
CA GLU A 70 -33.16 33.17 -1.23
C GLU A 70 -33.43 31.90 -2.04
N GLU A 71 -32.78 31.75 -3.19
CA GLU A 71 -32.87 30.54 -4.02
C GLU A 71 -32.23 29.33 -3.34
N GLU A 72 -31.10 29.51 -2.64
CA GLU A 72 -30.47 28.45 -1.82
C GLU A 72 -31.49 27.88 -0.82
N VAL A 73 -32.22 28.74 -0.11
CA VAL A 73 -33.26 28.33 0.85
C VAL A 73 -34.42 27.62 0.15
N LEU A 74 -34.89 28.16 -0.98
CA LEU A 74 -35.98 27.57 -1.77
C LEU A 74 -35.64 26.16 -2.25
N TYR A 75 -34.49 25.99 -2.89
CA TYR A 75 -34.07 24.70 -3.46
C TYR A 75 -33.68 23.72 -2.36
N ALA A 76 -33.05 24.16 -1.26
CA ALA A 76 -32.77 23.32 -0.11
C ALA A 76 -34.04 22.74 0.52
N ARG A 77 -35.08 23.57 0.73
CA ARG A 77 -36.36 23.12 1.29
C ARG A 77 -37.05 22.11 0.39
N ARG A 78 -36.96 22.28 -0.93
CA ARG A 78 -37.49 21.33 -1.92
C ARG A 78 -36.67 20.03 -1.95
N ALA A 79 -35.34 20.13 -1.91
CA ALA A 79 -34.45 18.98 -1.88
C ALA A 79 -34.70 18.09 -0.63
N LEU A 80 -34.90 18.68 0.55
CA LEU A 80 -35.25 17.96 1.78
C LEU A 80 -36.61 17.25 1.70
N ARG A 81 -37.53 17.72 0.84
CA ARG A 81 -38.81 17.06 0.56
C ARG A 81 -38.72 15.96 -0.50
N GLY A 82 -37.52 15.66 -1.01
CA GLY A 82 -37.29 14.63 -2.02
C GLY A 82 -37.38 15.11 -3.47
N ASP A 83 -37.34 16.42 -3.73
CA ASP A 83 -37.30 16.95 -5.10
C ASP A 83 -35.90 16.78 -5.72
N GLU A 84 -35.78 15.79 -6.61
CA GLU A 84 -34.51 15.49 -7.30
C GLU A 84 -34.04 16.62 -8.22
N ALA A 85 -34.96 17.36 -8.86
CA ALA A 85 -34.59 18.46 -9.73
C ALA A 85 -34.01 19.64 -8.93
N ALA A 86 -34.58 19.91 -7.75
CA ALA A 86 -34.04 20.91 -6.83
C ALA A 86 -32.66 20.49 -6.28
N ARG A 87 -32.49 19.21 -5.91
CA ARG A 87 -31.21 18.65 -5.47
C ARG A 87 -30.14 18.78 -6.56
N LYS A 88 -30.46 18.37 -7.79
CA LYS A 88 -29.55 18.45 -8.95
C LYS A 88 -29.12 19.89 -9.22
N ARG A 89 -30.08 20.83 -9.26
CA ARG A 89 -29.79 22.26 -9.46
C ARG A 89 -28.88 22.82 -8.36
N MET A 90 -29.12 22.44 -7.10
CA MET A 90 -28.29 22.87 -5.97
C MET A 90 -26.86 22.33 -6.06
N ILE A 91 -26.65 21.11 -6.57
CA ILE A 91 -25.32 20.54 -6.83
C ILE A 91 -24.64 21.29 -7.98
N GLU A 92 -25.29 21.37 -9.15
CA GLU A 92 -24.72 21.95 -10.37
C GLU A 92 -24.29 23.41 -10.19
N SER A 93 -25.11 24.22 -9.51
CA SER A 93 -24.79 25.62 -9.23
C SER A 93 -23.58 25.80 -8.29
N ASN A 94 -23.17 24.76 -7.56
CA ASN A 94 -22.09 24.81 -6.57
C ASN A 94 -20.85 24.00 -6.97
N LEU A 95 -20.79 23.37 -8.16
CA LEU A 95 -19.60 22.63 -8.61
C LEU A 95 -18.34 23.51 -8.69
N ARG A 96 -18.51 24.80 -9.01
CA ARG A 96 -17.41 25.78 -9.03
C ARG A 96 -16.74 25.96 -7.66
N LEU A 97 -17.50 25.81 -6.58
CA LEU A 97 -16.96 25.86 -5.21
C LEU A 97 -16.04 24.66 -4.94
N VAL A 98 -16.42 23.47 -5.41
CA VAL A 98 -15.61 22.25 -5.27
C VAL A 98 -14.26 22.45 -5.94
N VAL A 99 -14.25 22.87 -7.20
CA VAL A 99 -13.01 23.14 -7.95
C VAL A 99 -12.09 24.12 -7.20
N LYS A 100 -12.66 25.22 -6.67
CA LYS A 100 -11.89 26.20 -5.89
C LYS A 100 -11.24 25.59 -4.65
N ILE A 101 -11.94 24.68 -3.97
CA ILE A 101 -11.42 24.01 -2.77
C ILE A 101 -10.38 22.94 -3.15
N SER A 102 -10.67 22.10 -4.14
CA SER A 102 -9.80 21.01 -4.61
C SER A 102 -8.46 21.53 -5.12
N ARG A 103 -8.41 22.70 -5.77
CA ARG A 103 -7.17 23.31 -6.26
C ARG A 103 -6.13 23.56 -5.16
N ARG A 104 -6.54 23.74 -3.90
CA ARG A 104 -5.60 23.88 -2.76
C ARG A 104 -4.94 22.57 -2.35
N TYR A 105 -5.49 21.43 -2.79
CA TYR A 105 -4.98 20.09 -2.50
C TYR A 105 -4.23 19.48 -3.68
N SER A 106 -4.06 20.23 -4.78
CA SER A 106 -3.24 19.82 -5.91
C SER A 106 -1.81 19.50 -5.48
N ASN A 107 -1.13 18.63 -6.24
CA ASN A 107 0.25 18.21 -6.01
C ASN A 107 0.49 17.43 -4.70
N ARG A 108 -0.56 16.94 -4.03
CA ARG A 108 -0.44 16.10 -2.83
C ARG A 108 -0.52 14.59 -3.10
N GLY A 109 -0.52 14.19 -4.37
CA GLY A 109 -0.41 12.80 -4.81
C GLY A 109 -1.61 12.25 -5.58
N LEU A 110 -2.75 12.94 -5.60
CA LEU A 110 -3.91 12.62 -6.45
C LEU A 110 -4.01 13.63 -7.60
N ALA A 111 -4.57 13.19 -8.74
CA ALA A 111 -4.84 14.09 -9.86
C ALA A 111 -5.96 15.08 -9.50
N LEU A 112 -5.98 16.23 -10.17
CA LEU A 112 -6.97 17.28 -9.88
C LEU A 112 -8.41 16.77 -10.10
N LEU A 113 -8.65 15.96 -11.14
CA LEU A 113 -9.97 15.38 -11.40
C LEU A 113 -10.41 14.45 -10.26
N ASP A 114 -9.52 13.61 -9.74
CA ASP A 114 -9.84 12.73 -8.61
C ASP A 114 -10.21 13.54 -7.36
N LEU A 115 -9.47 14.63 -7.09
CA LEU A 115 -9.78 15.55 -5.99
C LEU A 115 -11.11 16.30 -6.19
N ILE A 116 -11.48 16.58 -7.44
CA ILE A 116 -12.77 17.19 -7.77
C ILE A 116 -13.90 16.19 -7.52
N GLU A 117 -13.76 14.95 -7.97
CA GLU A 117 -14.80 13.92 -7.80
C GLU A 117 -15.03 13.56 -6.32
N GLU A 118 -13.96 13.40 -5.53
CA GLU A 118 -14.08 13.20 -4.08
C GLU A 118 -14.68 14.42 -3.37
N GLY A 119 -14.42 15.61 -3.89
CA GLY A 119 -15.06 16.85 -3.46
C GLY A 119 -16.55 16.91 -3.83
N ASN A 120 -16.93 16.44 -5.02
CA ASN A 120 -18.31 16.36 -5.49
C ASN A 120 -19.13 15.40 -4.62
N LEU A 121 -18.55 14.27 -4.21
CA LEU A 121 -19.17 13.36 -3.22
C LEU A 121 -19.40 14.06 -1.87
N GLY A 122 -18.47 14.92 -1.44
CA GLY A 122 -18.64 15.78 -0.27
C GLY A 122 -19.77 16.78 -0.43
N LEU A 123 -19.83 17.46 -1.58
CA LEU A 123 -20.89 18.41 -1.92
C LEU A 123 -22.27 17.74 -1.90
N ILE A 124 -22.42 16.55 -2.48
CA ILE A 124 -23.69 15.81 -2.49
C ILE A 124 -24.18 15.55 -1.06
N ARG A 125 -23.29 15.12 -0.16
CA ARG A 125 -23.62 14.92 1.26
C ARG A 125 -23.97 16.23 1.96
N ALA A 126 -23.32 17.33 1.59
CA ALA A 126 -23.64 18.65 2.10
C ALA A 126 -25.07 19.04 1.71
N VAL A 127 -25.46 18.82 0.44
CA VAL A 127 -26.82 19.11 -0.04
C VAL A 127 -27.87 18.28 0.70
N GLU A 128 -27.61 17.00 0.94
CA GLU A 128 -28.55 16.11 1.66
C GLU A 128 -28.79 16.50 3.12
N LYS A 129 -27.75 17.06 3.78
CA LYS A 129 -27.78 17.37 5.21
C LYS A 129 -27.85 18.87 5.51
N PHE A 130 -28.06 19.70 4.50
CA PHE A 130 -28.13 21.14 4.69
C PHE A 130 -29.48 21.54 5.30
N ASP A 131 -29.42 22.37 6.34
CA ASP A 131 -30.60 22.87 7.04
C ASP A 131 -30.80 24.36 6.72
N PRO A 132 -31.80 24.70 5.88
CA PRO A 132 -32.03 26.08 5.44
C PRO A 132 -32.56 26.99 6.56
N GLU A 133 -33.09 26.44 7.65
CA GLU A 133 -33.71 27.22 8.73
C GLU A 133 -32.65 27.81 9.68
N ARG A 134 -31.38 27.39 9.57
CA ARG A 134 -30.28 27.89 10.41
C ARG A 134 -29.75 29.27 10.02
N GLY A 135 -30.12 29.78 8.83
CA GLY A 135 -29.73 31.13 8.38
C GLY A 135 -28.26 31.30 7.96
N PHE A 136 -27.47 30.24 7.89
CA PHE A 136 -26.11 30.27 7.33
C PHE A 136 -26.11 30.02 5.81
N ARG A 137 -25.16 30.61 5.09
CA ARG A 137 -24.99 30.37 3.65
C ARG A 137 -24.61 28.91 3.38
N PHE A 138 -25.14 28.34 2.29
CA PHE A 138 -24.84 26.97 1.90
C PHE A 138 -23.34 26.75 1.68
N SER A 139 -22.65 27.72 1.07
CA SER A 139 -21.21 27.66 0.79
C SER A 139 -20.35 27.46 2.04
N THR A 140 -20.72 28.08 3.17
CA THR A 140 -20.04 27.91 4.46
C THR A 140 -20.12 26.47 4.95
N TYR A 141 -21.31 25.87 4.87
CA TYR A 141 -21.54 24.48 5.28
C TYR A 141 -20.92 23.47 4.31
N ALA A 142 -21.06 23.69 3.01
CA ALA A 142 -20.51 22.82 1.98
C ALA A 142 -18.99 22.75 2.02
N THR A 143 -18.32 23.86 2.36
CA THR A 143 -16.86 23.91 2.47
C THR A 143 -16.32 22.87 3.45
N TRP A 144 -17.00 22.66 4.58
CA TRP A 144 -16.63 21.64 5.57
C TRP A 144 -16.70 20.21 5.00
N TRP A 145 -17.81 19.87 4.36
CA TRP A 145 -18.01 18.54 3.77
C TRP A 145 -17.03 18.26 2.63
N ILE A 146 -16.81 19.24 1.75
CA ILE A 146 -15.87 19.12 0.62
C ILE A 146 -14.44 18.92 1.14
N ARG A 147 -14.02 19.72 2.13
CA ARG A 147 -12.69 19.56 2.75
C ARG A 147 -12.53 18.17 3.37
N GLN A 148 -13.51 17.75 4.16
CA GLN A 148 -13.47 16.49 4.89
C GLN A 148 -13.39 15.28 3.95
N THR A 149 -14.13 15.27 2.84
CA THR A 149 -14.07 14.14 1.88
C THR A 149 -12.76 14.12 1.12
N ILE A 150 -12.26 15.27 0.67
CA ILE A 150 -10.97 15.37 -0.03
C ILE A 150 -9.82 14.92 0.88
N GLU A 151 -9.76 15.42 2.12
CA GLU A 151 -8.72 15.02 3.08
C GLU A 151 -8.78 13.52 3.38
N ARG A 152 -10.00 12.99 3.54
CA ARG A 152 -10.20 11.55 3.75
C ARG A 152 -9.78 10.73 2.54
N ALA A 153 -10.04 11.20 1.32
CA ALA A 153 -9.62 10.52 0.10
C ALA A 153 -8.10 10.50 -0.01
N LEU A 154 -7.44 11.65 0.24
CA LEU A 154 -5.99 11.78 0.25
C LEU A 154 -5.33 10.80 1.25
N MET A 155 -5.87 10.71 2.47
CA MET A 155 -5.35 9.77 3.47
C MET A 155 -5.51 8.29 3.07
N ASN A 156 -6.50 7.98 2.22
CA ASN A 156 -6.87 6.61 1.88
C ASN A 156 -6.26 6.10 0.56
N GLN A 157 -6.04 6.99 -0.41
CA GLN A 157 -5.72 6.65 -1.80
C GLN A 157 -4.30 7.09 -2.22
N THR A 158 -3.66 8.02 -1.51
CA THR A 158 -2.34 8.55 -1.92
C THR A 158 -1.19 7.53 -1.80
N ARG A 159 -1.32 6.51 -0.96
CA ARG A 159 -0.28 5.50 -0.77
C ARG A 159 -0.64 4.20 -1.49
N THR A 160 0.34 3.63 -2.20
CA THR A 160 0.22 2.32 -2.86
C THR A 160 -0.12 1.21 -1.87
N ILE A 161 0.56 1.19 -0.72
CA ILE A 161 0.18 0.35 0.42
C ILE A 161 -0.72 1.19 1.33
N ARG A 162 -1.99 0.79 1.41
CA ARG A 162 -3.00 1.50 2.18
C ARG A 162 -2.68 1.49 3.67
N LEU A 163 -2.56 2.68 4.26
CA LEU A 163 -2.47 2.87 5.71
C LEU A 163 -3.83 3.24 6.31
N PRO A 164 -4.19 2.73 7.50
CA PRO A 164 -5.38 3.17 8.22
C PRO A 164 -5.32 4.66 8.59
N ILE A 165 -6.50 5.30 8.69
CA ILE A 165 -6.61 6.75 8.93
C ILE A 165 -5.94 7.18 10.25
N HIS A 166 -6.04 6.38 11.32
CA HIS A 166 -5.44 6.72 12.62
C HIS A 166 -3.90 6.73 12.52
N VAL A 167 -3.30 5.77 11.82
CA VAL A 167 -1.85 5.71 11.57
C VAL A 167 -1.38 6.93 10.78
N VAL A 168 -2.12 7.34 9.74
CA VAL A 168 -1.77 8.55 8.96
C VAL A 168 -1.89 9.82 9.80
N LYS A 169 -2.87 9.89 10.71
CA LYS A 169 -3.02 11.02 11.64
C LYS A 169 -1.85 11.10 12.62
N GLU A 170 -1.49 9.99 13.25
CA GLU A 170 -0.35 9.90 14.16
C GLU A 170 0.95 10.28 13.43
N LEU A 171 1.17 9.74 12.24
CA LEU A 171 2.32 10.08 11.42
C LEU A 171 2.39 11.59 11.09
N ASN A 172 1.26 12.22 10.77
CA ASN A 172 1.24 13.66 10.50
C ASN A 172 1.56 14.51 11.74
N ILE A 173 1.21 14.05 12.94
CA ILE A 173 1.61 14.70 14.20
C ILE A 173 3.12 14.62 14.36
N TYR A 174 3.73 13.45 14.09
CA TYR A 174 5.17 13.26 14.19
C TYR A 174 5.91 14.11 13.16
N LEU A 175 5.44 14.15 11.90
CA LEU A 175 6.02 14.98 10.85
C LEU A 175 5.86 16.48 11.09
N ARG A 176 4.81 16.91 11.79
CA ARG A 176 4.63 18.31 12.20
C ARG A 176 5.62 18.66 13.30
N THR A 177 5.72 17.81 14.32
CA THR A 177 6.66 17.99 15.43
C THR A 177 8.09 17.99 14.94
N ALA A 178 8.44 17.10 14.02
CA ALA A 178 9.75 17.07 13.38
C ALA A 178 10.07 18.40 12.68
N ARG A 179 9.10 19.00 11.97
CA ARG A 179 9.27 20.32 11.33
C ARG A 179 9.42 21.47 12.34
N GLU A 180 8.69 21.41 13.45
CA GLU A 180 8.82 22.40 14.52
C GLU A 180 10.18 22.28 15.25
N LEU A 181 10.67 21.06 15.43
CA LEU A 181 11.98 20.78 16.00
C LEU A 181 13.10 21.19 15.04
N SER A 182 13.00 20.90 13.75
CA SER A 182 14.00 21.31 12.75
C SER A 182 14.10 22.82 12.57
N GLN A 183 13.11 23.59 13.01
CA GLN A 183 13.19 25.06 13.05
C GLN A 183 13.93 25.58 14.28
N LYS A 184 13.96 24.80 15.37
CA LYS A 184 14.64 25.13 16.63
C LYS A 184 16.04 24.53 16.70
N LEU A 185 16.24 23.39 16.06
CA LEU A 185 17.48 22.64 15.96
C LEU A 185 18.12 22.95 14.61
N ASP A 186 19.44 23.15 14.58
CA ASP A 186 20.18 23.38 13.33
C ASP A 186 20.47 22.07 12.55
N HIS A 187 19.70 21.00 12.80
CA HIS A 187 19.81 19.70 12.14
C HIS A 187 18.45 19.01 12.01
N GLU A 188 18.39 17.95 11.19
CA GLU A 188 17.20 17.09 11.14
C GLU A 188 17.00 16.38 12.48
N PRO A 189 15.77 16.36 13.02
CA PRO A 189 15.53 15.80 14.33
C PRO A 189 15.64 14.28 14.33
N THR A 190 16.26 13.74 15.38
CA THR A 190 16.35 12.29 15.56
C THR A 190 15.03 11.70 16.08
N ALA A 191 14.84 10.39 15.92
CA ALA A 191 13.65 9.71 16.45
C ALA A 191 13.52 9.87 17.99
N GLU A 192 14.65 9.97 18.69
CA GLU A 192 14.71 10.20 20.14
C GLU A 192 14.25 11.60 20.53
N GLU A 193 14.62 12.63 19.75
CA GLU A 193 14.20 14.01 20.00
C GLU A 193 12.70 14.21 19.76
N ILE A 194 12.17 13.61 18.70
CA ILE A 194 10.73 13.64 18.42
C ILE A 194 9.96 12.92 19.53
N ALA A 195 10.47 11.77 19.99
CA ALA A 195 9.90 11.01 21.09
C ALA A 195 9.89 11.80 22.41
N ALA A 196 11.00 12.49 22.72
CA ALA A 196 11.12 13.34 23.91
C ALA A 196 10.18 14.54 23.87
N GLN A 197 9.92 15.12 22.69
CA GLN A 197 9.02 16.26 22.54
C GLN A 197 7.54 15.88 22.67
N LEU A 198 7.18 14.63 22.36
CA LEU A 198 5.81 14.12 22.36
C LEU A 198 5.47 13.25 23.58
N ASP A 199 6.46 12.93 24.44
CA ASP A 199 6.33 12.00 25.56
C ASP A 199 5.88 10.59 25.14
N ILE A 200 6.43 10.07 24.03
CA ILE A 200 6.08 8.76 23.43
C ILE A 200 7.34 7.87 23.37
N PRO A 201 7.23 6.53 23.43
CA PRO A 201 8.38 5.64 23.25
C PRO A 201 9.09 5.81 21.89
N VAL A 202 10.42 5.79 21.91
CA VAL A 202 11.27 5.88 20.71
C VAL A 202 10.96 4.78 19.70
N GLU A 203 10.64 3.58 20.20
CA GLU A 203 10.29 2.44 19.35
C GLU A 203 9.05 2.72 18.48
N ASP A 204 8.04 3.40 19.02
CA ASP A 204 6.81 3.72 18.31
C ASP A 204 7.04 4.82 17.26
N VAL A 205 7.86 5.81 17.59
CA VAL A 205 8.28 6.85 16.61
C VAL A 205 9.07 6.20 15.48
N SER A 206 10.02 5.31 15.77
CA SER A 206 10.80 4.61 14.74
C SER A 206 9.92 3.73 13.85
N LYS A 207 8.97 2.98 14.43
CA LYS A 207 7.98 2.20 13.66
C LYS A 207 7.17 3.09 12.72
N MET A 208 6.70 4.24 13.19
CA MET A 208 5.92 5.18 12.36
C MET A 208 6.76 5.83 11.26
N LEU A 209 8.01 6.16 11.53
CA LEU A 209 8.93 6.69 10.52
C LEU A 209 9.23 5.67 9.42
N ARG A 210 9.36 4.37 9.75
CA ARG A 210 9.47 3.29 8.75
C ARG A 210 8.24 3.21 7.84
N LEU A 211 7.04 3.39 8.38
CA LEU A 211 5.81 3.42 7.58
C LEU A 211 5.69 4.66 6.68
N ASN A 212 6.47 5.71 6.95
CA ASN A 212 6.47 6.90 6.12
C ASN A 212 7.20 6.69 4.78
N GLU A 213 8.12 5.74 4.71
CA GLU A 213 8.93 5.44 3.53
C GLU A 213 8.04 5.21 2.30
N ARG A 214 8.38 5.88 1.20
CA ARG A 214 7.63 5.79 -0.05
C ARG A 214 8.19 4.67 -0.91
N ILE A 215 7.30 4.04 -1.67
CA ILE A 215 7.68 2.98 -2.60
C ILE A 215 8.36 3.60 -3.80
N SER A 216 9.47 3.00 -4.22
CA SER A 216 10.18 3.31 -5.46
C SER A 216 9.68 2.42 -6.58
N SER A 217 9.61 2.95 -7.81
CA SER A 217 9.28 2.11 -8.97
C SER A 217 10.45 1.20 -9.31
N VAL A 218 10.14 -0.08 -9.55
CA VAL A 218 11.11 -1.10 -9.96
C VAL A 218 11.61 -0.87 -11.39
N ASP A 219 10.83 -0.13 -12.19
CA ASP A 219 11.19 0.29 -13.54
C ASP A 219 12.09 1.54 -13.57
N THR A 220 12.39 2.13 -12.41
CA THR A 220 13.27 3.31 -12.36
C THR A 220 14.67 2.92 -12.83
N PRO A 221 15.24 3.59 -13.86
CA PRO A 221 16.58 3.29 -14.33
C PRO A 221 17.62 3.62 -13.26
N ILE A 222 18.61 2.75 -13.13
CA ILE A 222 19.75 2.89 -12.22
C ILE A 222 20.93 3.44 -13.02
N GLY A 223 21.39 4.63 -12.65
CA GLY A 223 22.43 5.34 -13.39
C GLY A 223 21.87 6.07 -14.61
N GLY A 224 22.38 7.27 -14.88
CA GLY A 224 21.78 8.20 -15.85
C GLY A 224 21.74 7.74 -17.31
N ASP A 225 22.34 6.59 -17.65
CA ASP A 225 22.37 6.05 -19.01
C ASP A 225 21.17 5.14 -19.35
N GLY A 226 20.24 4.92 -18.41
CA GLY A 226 18.93 4.34 -18.70
C GLY A 226 18.92 2.86 -19.12
N GLU A 227 20.07 2.18 -19.18
CA GLU A 227 20.15 0.81 -19.70
C GLU A 227 19.69 -0.27 -18.72
N LYS A 228 19.71 -0.01 -17.41
CA LYS A 228 19.37 -1.01 -16.38
C LYS A 228 18.32 -0.49 -15.43
N ALA A 229 17.25 -1.25 -15.24
CA ALA A 229 16.24 -0.96 -14.23
C ALA A 229 16.62 -1.60 -12.89
N LEU A 230 15.93 -1.18 -11.82
CA LEU A 230 16.06 -1.81 -10.51
C LEU A 230 15.61 -3.28 -10.54
N LEU A 231 14.68 -3.62 -11.44
CA LEU A 231 14.25 -5.00 -11.69
C LEU A 231 15.41 -5.93 -12.06
N ASP A 232 16.37 -5.42 -12.86
CA ASP A 232 17.45 -6.24 -13.41
C ASP A 232 18.49 -6.66 -12.36
N ILE A 233 18.42 -6.08 -11.16
CA ILE A 233 19.35 -6.33 -10.05
C ILE A 233 18.71 -7.21 -8.96
N ILE A 234 17.38 -7.18 -8.81
CA ILE A 234 16.71 -7.91 -7.75
C ILE A 234 16.78 -9.42 -8.04
N PRO A 235 17.40 -10.23 -7.15
CA PRO A 235 17.40 -11.67 -7.31
C PRO A 235 16.02 -12.27 -7.00
N ASP A 236 15.65 -13.32 -7.74
CA ASP A 236 14.47 -14.12 -7.43
C ASP A 236 14.80 -15.16 -6.35
N ALA A 237 14.40 -14.89 -5.11
CA ALA A 237 14.64 -15.78 -3.97
C ALA A 237 13.76 -17.05 -3.98
N ASN A 238 12.70 -17.12 -4.79
CA ASN A 238 11.83 -18.29 -4.85
C ASN A 238 12.30 -19.33 -5.87
N ASN A 239 13.18 -18.93 -6.78
CA ASN A 239 13.74 -19.84 -7.76
C ASN A 239 15.04 -20.43 -7.20
N SER A 240 14.99 -21.71 -6.82
CA SER A 240 16.19 -22.43 -6.39
C SER A 240 17.20 -22.48 -7.53
N ASP A 241 18.48 -22.36 -7.19
CA ASP A 241 19.57 -22.55 -8.14
C ASP A 241 19.47 -23.96 -8.76
N PRO A 242 19.62 -24.12 -10.10
CA PRO A 242 19.71 -25.42 -10.73
C PRO A 242 20.72 -26.38 -10.08
N GLU A 243 21.79 -25.85 -9.49
CA GLU A 243 22.74 -26.65 -8.72
C GLU A 243 22.05 -27.31 -7.50
N VAL A 244 21.34 -26.52 -6.70
CA VAL A 244 20.62 -27.01 -5.50
C VAL A 244 19.52 -27.99 -5.91
N SER A 245 18.74 -27.68 -6.95
CA SER A 245 17.70 -28.58 -7.44
C SER A 245 18.26 -29.91 -7.94
N THR A 246 19.41 -29.91 -8.61
CA THR A 246 20.04 -31.13 -9.11
C THR A 246 20.63 -31.95 -7.97
N GLN A 247 21.24 -31.30 -6.98
CA GLN A 247 21.73 -31.96 -5.76
C GLN A 247 20.57 -32.64 -5.00
N ASP A 248 19.44 -31.95 -4.84
CA ASP A 248 18.25 -32.51 -4.18
C ASP A 248 17.72 -33.74 -4.93
N ASP A 249 17.67 -33.69 -6.26
CA ASP A 249 17.21 -34.81 -7.08
C ASP A 249 18.20 -35.98 -7.08
N ASP A 250 19.50 -35.71 -7.09
CA ASP A 250 20.55 -36.72 -6.94
C ASP A 250 20.45 -37.42 -5.58
N ILE A 251 20.28 -36.66 -4.50
CA ILE A 251 20.07 -37.19 -3.13
C ILE A 251 18.81 -38.06 -3.08
N LYS A 252 17.69 -37.61 -3.66
CA LYS A 252 16.45 -38.40 -3.71
C LYS A 252 16.66 -39.71 -4.48
N SER A 253 17.34 -39.67 -5.62
CA SER A 253 17.60 -40.86 -6.43
C SER A 253 18.51 -41.87 -5.72
N SER A 254 19.57 -41.38 -5.07
CA SER A 254 20.49 -42.17 -4.27
C SER A 254 19.80 -42.79 -3.06
N LEU A 255 18.90 -42.04 -2.41
CA LEU A 255 18.10 -42.53 -1.30
C LEU A 255 17.17 -43.68 -1.71
N ILE A 256 16.56 -43.61 -2.90
CA ILE A 256 15.77 -44.74 -3.45
C ILE A 256 16.66 -45.98 -3.64
N HIS A 257 17.87 -45.80 -4.18
CA HIS A 257 18.82 -46.91 -4.37
C HIS A 257 19.26 -47.53 -3.04
N TRP A 258 19.57 -46.74 -2.01
CA TRP A 258 19.92 -47.27 -0.68
C TRP A 258 18.75 -47.98 0.00
N LEU A 259 17.53 -47.48 -0.18
CA LEU A 259 16.34 -48.15 0.31
C LEU A 259 16.09 -49.50 -0.38
N GLU A 260 16.50 -49.66 -1.63
CA GLU A 260 16.42 -50.94 -2.37
C GLU A 260 17.43 -51.99 -1.92
N GLU A 261 18.58 -51.57 -1.39
CA GLU A 261 19.59 -52.49 -0.82
C GLU A 261 19.17 -53.05 0.56
N LEU A 262 18.21 -52.40 1.22
CA LEU A 262 17.64 -52.87 2.48
C LEU A 262 16.69 -54.05 2.29
N ASN A 263 16.45 -54.80 3.38
CA ASN A 263 15.45 -55.86 3.37
C ASN A 263 14.06 -55.27 3.02
N PRO A 264 13.18 -56.01 2.31
CA PRO A 264 11.88 -55.49 1.89
C PRO A 264 11.02 -55.01 3.08
N LYS A 265 11.08 -55.71 4.22
CA LYS A 265 10.41 -55.31 5.46
C LYS A 265 10.99 -54.03 6.09
N GLN A 266 12.30 -53.79 5.93
CA GLN A 266 12.95 -52.57 6.42
C GLN A 266 12.61 -51.37 5.52
N LYS A 267 12.67 -51.55 4.20
CA LYS A 267 12.25 -50.55 3.20
C LYS A 267 10.82 -50.08 3.44
N GLU A 268 9.88 -51.02 3.60
CA GLU A 268 8.46 -50.69 3.77
C GLU A 268 8.17 -49.95 5.07
N VAL A 269 8.81 -50.36 6.18
CA VAL A 269 8.68 -49.67 7.48
C VAL A 269 9.26 -48.26 7.43
N LEU A 270 10.42 -48.05 6.79
CA LEU A 270 11.04 -46.74 6.67
C LEU A 270 10.26 -45.82 5.73
N ALA A 271 9.79 -46.34 4.59
CA ALA A 271 9.03 -45.56 3.62
C ALA A 271 7.73 -45.01 4.22
N ARG A 272 6.95 -45.84 4.92
CA ARG A 272 5.70 -45.39 5.55
C ARG A 272 5.91 -44.49 6.76
N ARG A 273 6.95 -44.72 7.55
CA ARG A 273 7.23 -43.90 8.73
C ARG A 273 7.64 -42.48 8.37
N PHE A 274 8.51 -42.34 7.37
CA PHE A 274 9.07 -41.04 6.96
C PHE A 274 8.33 -40.39 5.79
N GLY A 275 7.29 -41.04 5.25
CA GLY A 275 6.52 -40.52 4.13
C GLY A 275 7.31 -40.51 2.81
N LEU A 276 8.15 -41.50 2.58
CA LEU A 276 8.94 -41.65 1.36
C LEU A 276 8.18 -42.52 0.36
N LEU A 277 8.51 -42.45 -0.93
CA LEU A 277 7.88 -43.25 -2.00
C LEU A 277 6.35 -43.02 -2.14
N GLY A 278 5.86 -41.82 -1.81
CA GLY A 278 4.46 -41.45 -1.97
C GLY A 278 3.54 -41.83 -0.81
N TYR A 279 4.10 -42.25 0.32
CA TYR A 279 3.35 -42.45 1.57
C TYR A 279 3.29 -41.15 2.39
N GLU A 280 2.28 -41.02 3.25
CA GLU A 280 2.24 -40.00 4.29
C GLU A 280 3.01 -40.47 5.53
N PRO A 281 3.72 -39.57 6.25
CA PRO A 281 4.45 -39.93 7.45
C PRO A 281 3.49 -40.46 8.53
N SER A 282 3.65 -41.74 8.86
CA SER A 282 2.74 -42.49 9.73
C SER A 282 3.38 -42.89 11.07
N THR A 283 2.57 -43.03 12.12
CA THR A 283 3.05 -43.44 13.45
C THR A 283 3.45 -44.92 13.49
N LEU A 284 4.29 -45.31 14.46
CA LEU A 284 4.73 -46.70 14.63
C LEU A 284 3.57 -47.69 14.82
N GLU A 285 2.46 -47.22 15.41
CA GLU A 285 1.27 -48.02 15.64
C GLU A 285 0.46 -48.23 14.35
N GLU A 286 0.31 -47.18 13.54
CA GLU A 286 -0.36 -47.25 12.23
C GLU A 286 0.40 -48.13 11.25
N VAL A 287 1.73 -47.96 11.16
CA VAL A 287 2.61 -48.80 10.35
C VAL A 287 2.53 -50.26 10.81
N GLY A 288 2.47 -50.50 12.12
CA GLY A 288 2.30 -51.85 12.69
C GLY A 288 0.97 -52.49 12.32
N ARG A 289 -0.12 -51.72 12.37
CA ARG A 289 -1.47 -52.18 12.00
C ARG A 289 -1.55 -52.59 10.53
N GLU A 290 -0.92 -51.84 9.63
CA GLU A 290 -0.98 -52.13 8.19
C GLU A 290 -0.09 -53.30 7.76
N ILE A 291 1.09 -53.47 8.38
CA ILE A 291 2.05 -54.54 8.05
C ILE A 291 1.76 -55.83 8.85
N GLY A 292 0.87 -55.76 9.85
CA GLY A 292 0.52 -56.90 10.71
C GLY A 292 1.60 -57.22 11.76
N LEU A 293 2.26 -56.18 12.28
CA LEU A 293 3.34 -56.28 13.28
C LEU A 293 2.98 -55.49 14.54
N THR A 294 3.55 -55.90 15.69
CA THR A 294 3.42 -55.11 16.92
C THR A 294 4.21 -53.81 16.80
N ARG A 295 3.75 -52.75 17.47
CA ARG A 295 4.43 -51.45 17.54
C ARG A 295 5.92 -51.58 17.88
N GLU A 296 6.25 -52.39 18.88
CA GLU A 296 7.64 -52.60 19.29
C GLU A 296 8.45 -53.33 18.23
N ARG A 297 7.83 -54.25 17.48
CA ARG A 297 8.51 -54.93 16.36
C ARG A 297 8.80 -53.98 15.20
N VAL A 298 7.90 -53.06 14.87
CA VAL A 298 8.15 -52.00 13.88
C VAL A 298 9.31 -51.11 14.32
N ARG A 299 9.36 -50.72 15.60
CA ARG A 299 10.48 -49.95 16.17
C ARG A 299 11.82 -50.68 16.04
N GLN A 300 11.86 -51.99 16.33
CA GLN A 300 13.07 -52.81 16.16
C GLN A 300 13.55 -52.82 14.69
N ILE A 301 12.63 -53.07 13.75
CA ILE A 301 12.94 -53.10 12.31
C ILE A 301 13.41 -51.72 11.82
N GLN A 302 12.82 -50.64 12.32
CA GLN A 302 13.21 -49.28 12.00
C GLN A 302 14.66 -49.00 12.46
N VAL A 303 15.00 -49.30 13.71
CA VAL A 303 16.36 -49.08 14.25
C VAL A 303 17.38 -49.92 13.49
N GLU A 304 17.05 -51.17 13.18
CA GLU A 304 17.90 -52.06 12.37
C GLU A 304 18.10 -51.52 10.95
N GLY A 305 17.02 -51.04 10.31
CA GLY A 305 17.07 -50.43 8.98
C GLY A 305 17.91 -49.15 8.95
N LEU A 306 17.75 -48.26 9.93
CA LEU A 306 18.57 -47.04 10.04
C LEU A 306 20.04 -47.34 10.29
N ARG A 307 20.35 -48.36 11.09
CA ARG A 307 21.74 -48.80 11.32
C ARG A 307 22.37 -49.32 10.02
N ARG A 308 21.64 -50.12 9.26
CA ARG A 308 22.12 -50.67 7.99
C ARG A 308 22.25 -49.59 6.91
N LEU A 309 21.32 -48.64 6.86
CA LEU A 309 21.40 -47.47 5.98
C LEU A 309 22.67 -46.65 6.28
N ARG A 310 23.01 -46.47 7.57
CA ARG A 310 24.27 -45.82 7.99
C ARG A 310 25.51 -46.59 7.53
N GLU A 311 25.50 -47.92 7.61
CA GLU A 311 26.62 -48.75 7.11
C GLU A 311 26.79 -48.63 5.59
N ILE A 312 25.70 -48.51 4.82
CA ILE A 312 25.72 -48.29 3.36
C ILE A 312 26.30 -46.91 3.04
N LEU A 313 25.83 -45.86 3.72
CA LEU A 313 26.34 -44.49 3.57
C LEU A 313 27.85 -44.39 3.80
N ILE A 314 28.34 -44.98 4.91
CA ILE A 314 29.78 -45.01 5.23
C ILE A 314 30.58 -45.75 4.15
N LYS A 315 30.08 -46.87 3.62
CA LYS A 315 30.75 -47.62 2.55
C LYS A 315 30.86 -46.84 1.24
N GLN A 316 29.89 -45.99 0.95
CA GLN A 316 29.88 -45.14 -0.25
C GLN A 316 30.63 -43.81 -0.04
N GLY A 317 31.23 -43.59 1.14
CA GLY A 317 32.00 -42.38 1.43
C GLY A 317 31.15 -41.14 1.71
N LEU A 318 29.83 -41.32 1.91
CA LEU A 318 28.90 -40.24 2.23
C LEU A 318 28.76 -40.13 3.75
N ASN A 319 29.24 -39.02 4.29
CA ASN A 319 29.09 -38.68 5.70
C ASN A 319 27.97 -37.64 5.88
N MET A 320 27.36 -37.59 7.06
CA MET A 320 26.34 -36.56 7.39
C MET A 320 26.87 -35.14 7.16
N GLU A 321 28.16 -34.92 7.42
CA GLU A 321 28.87 -33.65 7.19
C GLU A 321 28.94 -33.28 5.70
N ASN A 322 29.02 -34.26 4.79
CA ASN A 322 29.12 -34.02 3.34
C ASN A 322 27.76 -33.81 2.68
N LEU A 323 26.68 -34.33 3.27
CA LEU A 323 25.34 -34.32 2.68
C LEU A 323 24.46 -33.16 3.17
N PHE A 324 24.71 -32.66 4.37
CA PHE A 324 23.81 -31.69 5.00
C PHE A 324 24.39 -30.31 5.18
N ASN A 325 25.59 -30.00 4.63
CA ASN A 325 26.30 -28.72 4.80
C ASN A 325 25.89 -28.06 6.12
N VAL A 326 26.14 -28.76 7.23
CA VAL A 326 25.80 -28.22 8.55
C VAL A 326 26.82 -27.13 8.79
N GLU A 327 26.52 -25.94 8.31
CA GLU A 327 27.05 -24.72 8.91
C GLU A 327 26.53 -24.77 10.35
N ASP A 328 27.41 -25.18 11.25
CA ASP A 328 27.24 -25.00 12.68
C ASP A 328 27.16 -23.48 12.94
N ASP A 329 25.94 -22.94 12.91
CA ASP A 329 25.59 -21.62 13.47
C ASP A 329 25.22 -21.75 14.96
#